data_AF-A0A8C9GPA2-F1
#
_entry.id   AF-A0A8C9GPA2-F1
#
_cell.length_a   1.000
_cell.length_b   1.000
_cell.length_c   1.000
_cell.angle_alpha   90.00
_cell.angle_beta   90.00
_cell.angle_gamma   90.00
#
_symmetry.space_group_name_H-M   'P 1'
#
loop_
_entity.id
_entity.type
_entity.pdbx_description
1 polymer ?
#
loop_
_entity_poly.entity_id
_entity_poly.type
_entity_poly.pdbx_seq_one_letter_code
_entity_poly.pdbx_strand_id
1 'polypeptide(L)'
;MISYAHNVAAQGKYIAIASTTVETTDPEKEVEPALELLEPIDQKFVAISDLYEPIDDGCESQVFCSCSYDATTHFETTCNDIKDIYKRMAGMAFDFENMKRKQNDVFGEAEQ
;
A
#
# COMPACT_ATOMS: atom_id res chain seq x y z
N MET A 1 -11.67 -3.51 -10.11
CA MET A 1 -10.72 -3.97 -11.15
C MET A 1 -10.04 -2.76 -11.77
N ILE A 2 -8.76 -2.90 -12.09
CA ILE A 2 -8.00 -1.92 -12.87
C ILE A 2 -7.82 -2.44 -14.29
N SER A 3 -7.55 -1.58 -15.26
CA SER A 3 -7.56 -1.96 -16.68
C SER A 3 -6.73 -0.99 -17.51
N TYR A 4 -6.81 -1.11 -18.83
CA TYR A 4 -6.27 -0.13 -19.78
C TYR A 4 -6.60 1.33 -19.43
N ALA A 5 -7.77 1.61 -18.84
CA ALA A 5 -8.15 2.97 -18.42
C ALA A 5 -7.17 3.60 -17.41
N HIS A 6 -6.38 2.79 -16.71
CA HIS A 6 -5.34 3.20 -15.77
C HIS A 6 -3.93 2.99 -16.34
N ASN A 7 -3.79 2.66 -17.63
CA ASN A 7 -2.53 2.36 -18.33
C ASN A 7 -1.72 1.20 -17.71
N VAL A 8 -2.39 0.23 -17.09
CA VAL A 8 -1.75 -0.95 -16.46
C VAL A 8 -1.93 -2.26 -17.24
N ALA A 9 -2.77 -2.26 -18.27
CA ALA A 9 -3.05 -3.44 -19.10
C ALA A 9 -3.25 -3.04 -20.57
N ALA A 10 -3.11 -4.00 -21.49
CA ALA A 10 -3.42 -3.78 -22.91
C ALA A 10 -4.92 -3.49 -23.13
N GLN A 11 -5.25 -2.87 -24.27
CA GLN A 11 -6.63 -2.53 -24.63
C GLN A 11 -7.54 -3.76 -24.57
N GLY A 12 -8.68 -3.63 -23.88
CA GLY A 12 -9.64 -4.73 -23.70
C GLY A 12 -9.27 -5.76 -22.62
N LYS A 13 -8.18 -5.55 -21.86
CA LYS A 13 -7.78 -6.41 -20.74
C LYS A 13 -7.99 -5.73 -19.39
N TYR A 14 -8.21 -6.56 -18.38
CA TYR A 14 -8.43 -6.18 -16.99
C TYR A 14 -7.46 -6.92 -16.08
N ILE A 15 -7.09 -6.29 -14.96
CA ILE A 15 -6.36 -6.92 -13.87
C ILE A 15 -7.26 -6.88 -12.64
N ALA A 16 -7.57 -8.07 -12.14
CA ALA A 16 -8.26 -8.30 -10.88
C ALA A 16 -7.27 -8.94 -9.90
N ILE A 17 -7.19 -8.37 -8.70
CA ILE A 17 -6.33 -8.87 -7.62
C ILE A 17 -7.25 -9.20 -6.45
N ALA A 18 -7.22 -10.44 -6.00
CA ALA A 18 -7.89 -10.90 -4.79
C ALA A 18 -6.82 -11.20 -3.74
N SER A 19 -6.98 -10.64 -2.54
CA SER A 19 -6.03 -10.77 -1.43
C SER A 19 -6.78 -11.03 -0.12
N THR A 20 -6.21 -11.87 0.73
CA THR A 20 -6.68 -12.16 2.08
C THR A 20 -5.50 -12.56 2.97
N THR A 21 -5.70 -12.53 4.28
CA THR A 21 -4.78 -13.17 5.24
C THR A 21 -5.00 -14.68 5.18
N VAL A 22 -3.91 -15.45 5.13
CA VAL A 22 -3.96 -16.92 5.08
C VAL A 22 -4.43 -17.48 6.42
N GLU A 23 -5.50 -18.28 6.41
CA GLU A 23 -6.07 -18.90 7.60
C GLU A 23 -6.01 -20.45 7.57
N THR A 24 -5.71 -21.04 6.42
CA THR A 24 -5.71 -22.48 6.21
C THR A 24 -4.41 -22.99 5.58
N THR A 25 -4.33 -24.30 5.37
CA THR A 25 -3.19 -24.93 4.66
C THR A 25 -3.37 -24.95 3.15
N ASP A 26 -4.51 -24.47 2.64
CA ASP A 26 -4.83 -24.38 1.21
C ASP A 26 -5.28 -22.95 0.84
N PRO A 27 -4.32 -22.00 0.73
CA PRO A 27 -4.63 -20.57 0.63
C PRO A 27 -5.38 -20.18 -0.65
N GLU A 28 -5.17 -20.91 -1.74
CA GLU A 28 -5.87 -20.61 -3.01
C GLU A 28 -7.38 -20.87 -2.91
N LYS A 29 -7.79 -21.80 -2.04
CA LYS A 29 -9.20 -22.10 -1.80
C LYS A 29 -9.91 -21.00 -1.02
N GLU A 30 -9.20 -20.28 -0.17
CA GLU A 30 -9.76 -19.18 0.62
C GLU A 30 -10.27 -18.04 -0.26
N VAL A 31 -9.62 -17.83 -1.42
CA VAL A 31 -10.00 -16.79 -2.40
C VAL A 31 -10.95 -17.28 -3.49
N GLU A 32 -11.32 -18.57 -3.50
CA GLU A 32 -12.23 -19.18 -4.49
C GLU A 32 -13.55 -18.39 -4.66
N PRO A 33 -14.24 -17.94 -3.59
CA PRO A 33 -15.46 -17.15 -3.74
C PRO A 33 -15.27 -15.84 -4.52
N ALA A 34 -14.09 -15.24 -4.45
CA ALA A 34 -13.76 -14.05 -5.24
C ALA A 34 -13.42 -14.40 -6.68
N LEU A 35 -12.72 -15.51 -6.91
CA LEU A 35 -12.35 -15.99 -8.25
C LEU A 35 -13.57 -16.41 -9.08
N GLU A 36 -14.56 -17.06 -8.46
CA GLU A 36 -15.82 -17.45 -9.14
C GLU A 36 -16.56 -16.26 -9.75
N LEU A 37 -16.45 -15.08 -9.13
CA LEU A 37 -17.05 -13.83 -9.64
C LEU A 37 -16.31 -13.24 -10.85
N LEU A 38 -15.09 -13.72 -11.12
CA LEU A 38 -14.19 -13.19 -12.14
C LEU A 38 -14.09 -14.09 -13.38
N GLU A 39 -14.71 -15.27 -13.37
CA GLU A 39 -14.69 -16.18 -14.50
C GLU A 39 -15.42 -15.60 -15.74
N PRO A 40 -14.89 -15.80 -16.97
CA PRO A 40 -13.70 -16.58 -17.30
C PRO A 40 -12.37 -15.83 -17.04
N ILE A 41 -11.41 -16.50 -16.38
CA ILE A 41 -10.07 -15.96 -16.13
C ILE A 41 -9.09 -16.39 -17.23
N ASP A 42 -8.48 -15.42 -17.94
CA ASP A 42 -7.48 -15.68 -18.98
C ASP A 42 -6.19 -16.33 -18.44
N GLN A 43 -5.69 -15.84 -17.29
CA GLN A 43 -4.49 -16.35 -16.62
C GLN A 43 -4.49 -15.96 -15.13
N LYS A 44 -4.03 -16.87 -14.27
CA LYS A 44 -3.90 -16.66 -12.82
C LYS A 44 -2.42 -16.66 -12.40
N PHE A 45 -2.03 -15.73 -11.53
CA PHE A 45 -0.72 -15.68 -10.89
C PHE A 45 -0.91 -15.64 -9.38
N VAL A 46 -0.30 -16.58 -8.65
CA VAL A 46 -0.50 -16.76 -7.22
C VAL A 46 0.81 -16.47 -6.49
N ALA A 47 0.74 -15.65 -5.44
CA ALA A 47 1.86 -15.34 -4.56
C ALA A 47 1.40 -15.34 -3.11
N ILE A 48 2.19 -15.97 -2.24
CA ILE A 48 2.00 -15.97 -0.79
C ILE A 48 3.20 -15.21 -0.20
N SER A 49 2.95 -14.29 0.73
CA SER A 49 3.99 -13.45 1.34
C SER A 49 3.86 -13.48 2.85
N ASP A 50 4.99 -13.70 3.53
CA ASP A 50 5.07 -13.55 4.99
C ASP A 50 5.04 -12.06 5.35
N LEU A 51 4.27 -11.71 6.39
CA LEU A 51 4.16 -10.35 6.88
C LEU A 51 4.98 -10.19 8.18
N TYR A 52 5.83 -9.16 8.19
CA TYR A 52 6.68 -8.82 9.32
C TYR A 52 6.35 -7.44 9.89
N GLU A 53 6.58 -7.29 11.19
CA GLU A 53 6.52 -6.05 11.94
C GLU A 53 7.79 -5.87 12.78
N PRO A 54 8.21 -4.63 13.07
CA PRO A 54 9.38 -4.40 13.90
C PRO A 54 9.12 -4.76 15.36
N ILE A 55 10.09 -5.40 16.00
CA ILE A 55 10.09 -5.67 17.45
C ILE A 55 10.73 -4.55 18.29
N ASP A 56 11.36 -3.58 17.61
CA ASP A 56 12.02 -2.41 18.18
C ASP A 56 11.41 -1.16 17.53
N ASP A 57 11.03 -0.19 18.36
CA ASP A 57 10.43 1.06 17.88
C ASP A 57 11.48 2.02 17.28
N GLY A 58 12.77 1.77 17.52
CA GLY A 58 13.85 2.57 16.97
C GLY A 58 14.19 3.82 17.78
N CYS A 59 13.50 4.11 18.89
CA CYS A 59 13.74 5.33 19.67
C CYS A 59 15.15 5.33 20.28
N GLU A 60 15.63 4.19 20.78
CA GLU A 60 16.99 4.06 21.34
C GLU A 60 18.01 3.65 20.25
N SER A 61 17.67 2.66 19.43
CA SER A 61 18.58 2.11 18.41
C SER A 61 18.78 3.04 17.21
N GLN A 62 17.88 4.01 17.01
CA GLN A 62 17.83 4.91 15.85
C GLN A 62 17.67 4.16 14.52
N VAL A 63 17.09 2.96 14.55
CA VAL A 63 16.74 2.16 13.37
C VAL A 63 15.22 2.03 13.31
N PHE A 64 14.59 2.72 12.36
CA PHE A 64 13.14 2.78 12.22
C PHE A 64 12.69 1.90 11.05
N CYS A 65 12.26 0.67 11.36
CA CYS A 65 11.77 -0.29 10.37
C CYS A 65 10.24 -0.16 10.20
N SER A 66 9.77 -0.37 8.96
CA SER A 66 8.34 -0.37 8.61
C SER A 66 7.72 -1.74 8.76
N CYS A 67 6.39 -1.78 8.79
CA CYS A 67 5.63 -3.02 8.66
C CYS A 67 5.54 -3.47 7.19
N SER A 68 5.27 -4.76 6.98
CA SER A 68 4.92 -5.28 5.65
C SER A 68 3.54 -4.77 5.21
N TYR A 69 3.30 -4.69 3.91
CA TYR A 69 1.97 -4.35 3.38
C TYR A 69 0.97 -5.48 3.69
N ASP A 70 -0.14 -5.12 4.33
CA ASP A 70 -1.21 -6.08 4.60
C ASP A 70 -2.03 -6.41 3.35
N ALA A 71 -3.01 -7.31 3.50
CA ALA A 71 -3.85 -7.75 2.40
C ALA A 71 -4.90 -6.70 1.94
N THR A 72 -4.97 -5.52 2.57
CA THR A 72 -5.98 -4.51 2.22
C THR A 72 -5.63 -3.83 0.89
N THR A 73 -6.67 -3.46 0.12
CA THR A 73 -6.51 -2.88 -1.23
C THR A 73 -6.51 -1.34 -1.24
N HIS A 74 -6.38 -0.75 -0.05
CA HIS A 74 -6.33 0.69 0.18
C HIS A 74 -5.16 1.04 1.11
N PHE A 75 -4.77 2.30 1.14
CA PHE A 75 -3.54 2.71 1.81
C PHE A 75 -3.70 3.13 3.28
N GLU A 76 -4.83 2.86 3.93
CA GLU A 76 -5.07 3.40 5.28
C GLU A 76 -4.05 2.91 6.32
N THR A 77 -3.83 1.59 6.39
CA THR A 77 -2.86 0.98 7.32
C THR A 77 -1.43 1.36 6.98
N THR A 78 -1.09 1.42 5.70
CA THR A 78 0.19 1.98 5.22
C THR A 78 0.38 3.44 5.68
N CYS A 79 -0.65 4.28 5.56
CA CYS A 79 -0.58 5.67 5.99
C CYS A 79 -0.40 5.79 7.50
N ASN A 80 -0.96 4.85 8.27
CA ASN A 80 -0.78 4.81 9.72
C ASN A 80 0.66 4.44 10.08
N ASP A 81 1.26 3.45 9.41
CA ASP A 81 2.67 3.09 9.60
C ASP A 81 3.61 4.25 9.26
N ILE A 82 3.37 4.96 8.14
CA ILE A 82 4.15 6.15 7.76
C ILE A 82 4.09 7.23 8.87
N LYS A 83 2.90 7.54 9.39
CA LYS A 83 2.74 8.55 10.46
C LYS A 83 3.42 8.11 11.76
N ASP A 84 3.36 6.83 12.08
CA ASP A 84 3.95 6.26 13.27
C ASP A 84 5.48 6.30 13.21
N ILE A 85 6.08 5.83 12.10
CA ILE A 85 7.51 5.94 11.83
C ILE A 85 7.97 7.39 11.92
N TYR A 86 7.26 8.32 11.27
CA TYR A 86 7.59 9.74 11.35
C TYR A 86 7.59 10.24 12.79
N LYS A 87 6.58 9.87 13.58
CA LYS A 87 6.47 10.30 14.98
C LYS A 87 7.63 9.77 15.82
N ARG A 88 8.03 8.51 15.63
CA ARG A 88 9.18 7.91 16.32
C ARG A 88 10.49 8.59 15.95
N MET A 89 10.67 8.94 14.67
CA MET A 89 11.86 9.64 14.17
C MET A 89 11.94 11.11 14.61
N ALA A 90 10.85 11.86 14.46
CA ALA A 90 10.82 13.31 14.65
C ALA A 90 10.47 13.72 16.09
N GLY A 91 10.00 12.79 16.93
CA GLY A 91 9.55 13.04 18.30
C GLY A 91 8.22 13.80 18.39
N MET A 92 7.52 14.01 17.28
CA MET A 92 6.23 14.71 17.22
C MET A 92 5.32 14.13 16.16
N ALA A 93 4.00 14.27 16.33
CA ALA A 93 3.03 13.82 15.35
C ALA A 93 3.18 14.59 14.02
N PHE A 94 2.94 13.90 12.90
CA PHE A 94 2.95 14.52 11.59
C PHE A 94 1.84 15.57 11.47
N ASP A 95 2.20 16.81 11.14
CA ASP A 95 1.26 17.91 10.95
C ASP A 95 1.06 18.18 9.45
N PHE A 96 -0.14 17.86 8.96
CA PHE A 96 -0.52 18.05 7.56
C PHE A 96 -0.61 19.52 7.14
N GLU A 97 -0.81 20.45 8.08
CA GLU A 97 -0.87 21.88 7.77
C GLU A 97 0.51 22.39 7.32
N ASN A 98 1.59 21.83 7.87
CA ASN A 98 2.96 22.17 7.47
C ASN A 98 3.31 21.68 6.05
N MET A 99 2.52 20.78 5.46
CA MET A 99 2.66 20.36 4.06
C MET A 99 1.89 21.25 3.08
N LYS A 100 1.02 22.16 3.54
CA LYS A 100 0.38 23.12 2.64
C LYS A 100 1.46 24.05 2.09
N ARG A 101 1.78 23.88 0.80
CA ARG A 101 2.74 24.72 0.06
C ARG A 101 2.52 26.18 0.43
N LYS A 102 3.56 26.83 0.93
CA LYS A 102 3.57 28.30 0.96
C LYS A 102 3.88 28.74 -0.48
N GLN A 103 3.32 29.85 -0.91
CA GLN A 103 3.47 30.38 -2.28
C GLN A 103 4.95 30.48 -2.73
N ASN A 104 5.88 30.53 -1.78
CA ASN A 104 7.32 30.64 -1.98
C ASN A 104 8.03 29.31 -2.33
N ASP A 105 7.34 28.16 -2.32
CA ASP A 105 7.92 26.86 -2.68
C ASP A 105 7.89 26.59 -4.19
N VAL A 106 7.45 27.56 -4.99
CA VAL A 106 7.46 27.53 -6.46
C VAL A 106 8.72 28.22 -6.98
N PHE A 107 9.77 27.46 -7.27
CA PHE A 107 10.79 27.93 -8.19
C PHE A 107 10.18 27.97 -9.61
N GLY A 108 9.78 29.16 -10.08
CA GLY A 108 9.37 29.31 -11.49
C GLY A 108 8.42 30.44 -11.87
N GLU A 109 7.77 31.16 -10.95
CA GLU A 109 7.01 32.36 -11.33
C GLU A 109 7.95 33.56 -11.40
N ALA A 110 8.65 33.67 -12.52
CA ALA A 110 9.26 34.93 -12.93
C ALA A 110 8.14 35.94 -13.26
N GLU A 111 8.29 37.13 -12.72
CA GLU A 111 7.45 38.31 -12.88
C GLU A 111 6.96 38.51 -14.33
N GLN A 112 5.67 38.82 -14.48
CA GLN A 112 5.13 39.66 -15.56
C GLN A 112 4.25 40.76 -14.96
#